data_AF-A0A7W0W1H0-F1
#
_entry.id   AF-A0A7W0W1H0-F1
#
_cell.length_a   1.000
_cell.length_b   1.000
_cell.length_c   1.000
_cell.angle_alpha   90.00
_cell.angle_beta   90.00
_cell.angle_gamma   90.00
#
_symmetry.space_group_name_H-M   'P 1'
#
loop_
_entity.id
_entity.type
_entity.pdbx_description
1 polymer ?
#
loop_
_entity_poly.entity_id
_entity_poly.type
_entity_poly.pdbx_seq_one_letter_code
_entity_poly.pdbx_strand_id
1 'polypeptide(L)'
;WRMGGPRNQFTLENIGAPAFSRQHGVRATGAGRFLLLDNLGDPLASRAERYEYDEARLTVRLSASYASSTGAVAQTGGTTQNLPGGRTLVSYGSGGSVEEYDAAGNVVWKIEGKPGYVFRAQRIRSLYRPGAGDPR
;
A
#
# COMPACT_ATOMS: atom_id res chain seq x y z
N TRP A 1 14.73 -13.58 6.45
CA TRP A 1 14.39 -12.66 7.55
C TRP A 1 12.87 -12.57 7.71
N ARG A 2 12.36 -11.99 8.80
CA ARG A 2 10.92 -11.75 9.05
C ARG A 2 10.69 -10.29 9.40
N MET A 3 9.98 -9.56 8.55
CA MET A 3 9.57 -8.18 8.82
C MET A 3 8.10 -8.16 9.25
N GLY A 4 7.82 -7.50 10.37
CA GLY A 4 6.48 -7.35 10.92
C GLY A 4 6.00 -8.52 11.80
N GLY A 5 4.89 -8.26 12.50
CA GLY A 5 4.25 -9.20 13.42
C GLY A 5 5.05 -9.50 14.71
N PRO A 6 4.53 -10.40 15.57
CA PRO A 6 5.11 -10.66 16.91
C PRO A 6 6.52 -11.28 16.91
N ARG A 7 7.04 -11.73 15.77
CA ARG A 7 8.41 -12.27 15.64
C ARG A 7 9.25 -11.46 14.66
N ASN A 8 8.95 -10.16 14.54
CA ASN A 8 9.70 -9.23 13.72
C ASN A 8 11.21 -9.29 14.06
N GLN A 9 12.05 -9.33 13.03
CA GLN A 9 13.51 -9.37 13.11
C GLN A 9 14.15 -8.03 12.75
N PHE A 10 13.37 -7.04 12.30
CA PHE A 10 13.89 -5.76 11.83
C PHE A 10 13.89 -4.69 12.93
N THR A 11 14.96 -3.91 13.00
CA THR A 11 14.97 -2.64 13.73
C THR A 11 14.10 -1.64 13.00
N LEU A 12 13.12 -1.07 13.71
CA LEU A 12 12.23 -0.03 13.22
C LEU A 12 12.90 1.33 13.39
N GLU A 13 13.32 1.95 12.28
CA GLU A 13 14.00 3.24 12.28
C GLU A 13 12.97 4.37 12.13
N ASN A 14 12.84 5.20 13.18
CA ASN A 14 11.97 6.38 13.21
C ASN A 14 10.49 6.07 12.92
N ILE A 15 10.02 4.87 13.24
CA ILE A 15 8.62 4.45 13.11
C ILE A 15 8.19 3.68 14.36
N GLY A 16 6.91 3.81 14.72
CA GLY A 16 6.32 3.13 15.88
C GLY A 16 6.15 1.63 15.67
N ALA A 17 5.99 0.90 16.78
CA ALA A 17 5.62 -0.51 16.76
C ALA A 17 4.12 -0.69 17.10
N PRO A 18 3.39 -1.60 16.41
CA PRO A 18 3.83 -2.33 15.22
C PRO A 18 4.02 -1.37 14.03
N ALA A 19 4.91 -1.69 13.10
CA ALA A 19 5.15 -0.85 11.92
C ALA A 19 3.86 -0.67 11.09
N PHE A 20 3.05 -1.73 10.99
CA PHE A 20 1.74 -1.75 10.34
C PHE A 20 0.85 -2.80 10.98
N SER A 21 -0.45 -2.78 10.70
CA SER A 21 -1.43 -3.72 11.24
C SER A 21 -2.34 -4.32 10.17
N ARG A 22 -2.56 -5.64 10.27
CA ARG A 22 -3.46 -6.40 9.37
C ARG A 22 -3.16 -6.15 7.88
N GLN A 23 -1.89 -6.02 7.53
CA GLN A 23 -1.45 -5.56 6.23
C GLN A 23 -1.96 -6.42 5.08
N HIS A 24 -2.28 -5.77 3.96
CA HIS A 24 -2.63 -6.44 2.71
C HIS A 24 -1.83 -5.88 1.54
N GLY A 25 -1.80 -6.65 0.45
CA GLY A 25 -1.30 -6.14 -0.83
C GLY A 25 0.18 -5.77 -0.87
N VAL A 26 1.03 -6.40 -0.06
CA VAL A 26 2.48 -6.19 -0.12
C VAL A 26 3.01 -6.41 -1.54
N ARG A 27 3.81 -5.48 -2.05
CA ARG A 27 4.47 -5.51 -3.36
C ARG A 27 5.90 -5.02 -3.22
N ALA A 28 6.86 -5.75 -3.77
CA ALA A 28 8.19 -5.20 -4.02
C ALA A 28 8.08 -4.08 -5.06
N THR A 29 8.78 -2.97 -4.83
CA THR A 29 8.76 -1.78 -5.72
C THR A 29 10.16 -1.36 -6.18
N GLY A 30 11.15 -2.22 -5.92
CA GLY A 30 12.56 -2.03 -6.22
C GLY A 30 13.41 -2.76 -5.19
N ALA A 31 14.74 -2.79 -5.40
CA ALA A 31 15.68 -3.34 -4.42
C ALA A 31 15.54 -2.60 -3.08
N GLY A 32 15.34 -3.35 -1.99
CA GLY A 32 15.20 -2.78 -0.65
C GLY A 32 13.94 -1.94 -0.44
N ARG A 33 12.91 -2.06 -1.30
CA ARG A 33 11.68 -1.26 -1.19
C ARG A 33 10.41 -2.08 -1.34
N PHE A 34 9.45 -1.87 -0.46
CA PHE A 34 8.10 -2.42 -0.62
C PHE A 34 7.01 -1.39 -0.35
N LEU A 35 5.85 -1.64 -0.94
CA LEU A 35 4.61 -0.90 -0.75
C LEU A 35 3.56 -1.88 -0.23
N LEU A 36 2.73 -1.44 0.72
CA LEU A 36 1.60 -2.23 1.24
C LEU A 36 0.43 -1.34 1.63
N LEU A 37 -0.70 -1.97 1.93
CA LEU A 37 -1.82 -1.34 2.62
C LEU A 37 -1.77 -1.73 4.10
N ASP A 38 -1.48 -0.78 4.98
CA ASP A 38 -1.77 -0.91 6.41
C ASP A 38 -3.27 -0.72 6.57
N ASN A 39 -3.96 -1.77 7.03
CA ASN A 39 -5.41 -1.75 7.10
C ASN A 39 -5.93 -0.90 8.27
N LEU A 40 -5.20 -0.84 9.39
CA LEU A 40 -5.67 -0.16 10.59
C LEU A 40 -4.87 1.09 10.98
N GLY A 41 -3.66 1.31 10.44
CA GLY A 41 -2.90 2.54 10.65
C GLY A 41 -2.81 3.01 12.11
N ASP A 42 -2.57 4.31 12.30
CA ASP A 42 -2.61 4.98 13.60
C ASP A 42 -3.37 6.33 13.47
N PRO A 43 -4.45 6.60 14.25
CA PRO A 43 -5.09 5.71 15.21
C PRO A 43 -6.10 4.73 14.60
N LEU A 44 -6.80 5.03 13.50
CA LEU A 44 -7.74 4.10 12.82
C LEU A 44 -8.07 4.59 11.39
N ALA A 45 -7.10 4.52 10.48
CA ALA A 45 -7.32 4.81 9.06
C ALA A 45 -6.37 3.98 8.20
N SER A 46 -6.86 3.38 7.11
CA SER A 46 -5.99 2.60 6.24
C SER A 46 -4.98 3.51 5.54
N ARG A 47 -3.72 3.07 5.49
CA ARG A 47 -2.60 3.81 4.90
C ARG A 47 -1.93 3.01 3.80
N ALA A 48 -1.70 3.64 2.65
CA ALA A 48 -0.81 3.09 1.64
C ALA A 48 0.62 3.50 1.99
N GLU A 49 1.46 2.53 2.36
CA GLU A 49 2.73 2.78 3.03
C GLU A 49 3.92 2.22 2.27
N ARG A 50 4.94 3.07 2.10
CA ARG A 50 6.20 2.77 1.43
C ARG A 50 7.29 2.60 2.47
N TYR A 51 7.98 1.47 2.38
CA TYR A 51 9.07 1.14 3.27
C TYR A 51 10.36 0.95 2.48
N GLU A 52 11.45 1.38 3.09
CA GLU A 52 12.81 1.04 2.66
C GLU A 52 13.45 0.15 3.72
N TYR A 53 14.08 -0.94 3.31
CA TYR A 53 14.67 -1.93 4.20
C TYR A 53 16.07 -2.34 3.74
N ASP A 54 16.93 -2.63 4.72
CA ASP A 54 18.27 -3.16 4.52
C ASP A 54 18.30 -4.61 5.03
N GLU A 55 18.49 -5.57 4.13
CA GLU A 55 18.51 -7.00 4.47
C GLU A 55 19.73 -7.42 5.27
N ALA A 56 20.88 -6.77 5.06
CA ALA A 56 22.12 -7.10 5.74
C ALA A 56 22.13 -6.57 7.18
N ARG A 57 21.55 -5.38 7.39
CA ARG A 57 21.43 -4.75 8.71
C ARG A 57 20.15 -5.10 9.44
N LEU A 58 19.17 -5.69 8.75
CA LEU A 58 17.81 -5.92 9.25
C LEU A 58 17.20 -4.63 9.80
N THR A 59 17.26 -3.55 9.03
CA THR A 59 16.63 -2.28 9.40
C THR A 59 15.52 -1.92 8.42
N VAL A 60 14.51 -1.19 8.89
CA VAL A 60 13.41 -0.73 8.05
C VAL A 60 12.92 0.64 8.50
N ARG A 61 12.64 1.50 7.53
CA ARG A 61 12.10 2.85 7.74
C ARG A 61 10.92 3.10 6.80
N LEU A 62 9.96 3.90 7.25
CA LEU A 62 8.86 4.39 6.42
C LEU A 62 9.36 5.59 5.60
N SER A 63 9.20 5.55 4.28
CA SER A 63 9.61 6.64 3.38
C SER A 63 8.44 7.51 2.93
N ALA A 64 7.23 6.95 2.87
CA ALA A 64 6.00 7.71 2.63
C ALA A 64 4.79 6.96 3.15
N SER A 65 3.77 7.70 3.57
CA SER A 65 2.49 7.14 4.00
C SER A 65 1.37 8.04 3.50
N TYR A 66 0.41 7.44 2.81
CA TYR A 66 -0.76 8.12 2.24
C TYR A 66 -2.02 7.65 2.95
N ALA A 67 -2.86 8.59 3.36
CA ALA A 67 -4.20 8.34 3.89
C ALA A 67 -5.23 9.06 3.01
N SER A 68 -6.36 8.39 2.73
CA SER A 68 -7.48 9.03 2.04
C SER A 68 -8.04 10.16 2.89
N SER A 69 -8.32 11.31 2.28
CA SER A 69 -8.98 12.44 2.96
C SER A 69 -10.41 12.11 3.40
N THR A 70 -11.00 11.03 2.87
CA THR A 70 -12.33 10.54 3.27
C THR A 70 -12.29 9.63 4.51
N GLY A 71 -11.10 9.30 5.01
CA GLY A 71 -10.94 8.39 6.15
C GLY A 71 -11.27 6.95 5.81
N ALA A 72 -10.97 6.48 4.60
CA ALA A 72 -11.26 5.12 4.17
C ALA A 72 -10.60 4.06 5.08
N VAL A 73 -11.39 3.05 5.49
CA VAL A 73 -10.94 1.95 6.35
C VAL A 73 -11.25 0.60 5.70
N ALA A 74 -10.20 -0.15 5.39
CA ALA A 74 -10.23 -1.53 4.94
C ALA A 74 -9.98 -2.46 6.14
N GLN A 75 -11.03 -2.98 6.78
CA GLN A 75 -10.89 -3.96 7.86
C GLN A 75 -10.32 -5.31 7.38
N THR A 76 -10.52 -5.60 6.10
CA THR A 76 -10.00 -6.79 5.41
C THR A 76 -9.83 -6.50 3.92
N GLY A 77 -8.90 -7.22 3.28
CA GLY A 77 -8.62 -7.09 1.86
C GLY A 77 -7.95 -5.77 1.49
N GLY A 78 -8.07 -5.44 0.20
CA GLY A 78 -7.44 -4.26 -0.36
C GLY A 78 -6.03 -4.52 -0.88
N THR A 79 -5.56 -3.61 -1.72
CA THR A 79 -4.27 -3.70 -2.39
C THR A 79 -3.71 -2.33 -2.70
N THR A 80 -2.40 -2.29 -2.90
CA THR A 80 -1.71 -1.16 -3.52
C THR A 80 -1.05 -1.62 -4.83
N GLN A 81 -0.88 -0.68 -5.76
CA GLN A 81 -0.15 -0.88 -7.01
C GLN A 81 0.65 0.38 -7.35
N ASN A 82 1.96 0.23 -7.52
CA ASN A 82 2.80 1.28 -8.11
C ASN A 82 2.43 1.48 -9.58
N LEU A 83 2.31 2.74 -10.00
CA LEU A 83 2.02 3.13 -11.37
C LEU A 83 3.13 4.05 -11.93
N PRO A 84 3.30 4.09 -13.26
CA PRO A 84 4.23 5.02 -13.90
C PRO A 84 4.00 6.49 -13.51
N GLY A 85 5.09 7.25 -13.42
CA GLY A 85 5.05 8.67 -13.04
C GLY A 85 4.84 8.92 -11.55
N GLY A 86 5.22 7.97 -10.69
CA GLY A 86 5.13 8.12 -9.23
C GLY A 86 3.71 8.02 -8.67
N ARG A 87 2.75 7.59 -9.48
CA ARG A 87 1.36 7.39 -9.07
C ARG A 87 1.17 6.07 -8.35
N THR A 88 0.12 5.98 -7.56
CA THR A 88 -0.22 4.78 -6.81
C THR A 88 -1.72 4.55 -6.85
N LEU A 89 -2.15 3.33 -7.18
CA LEU A 89 -3.53 2.89 -7.00
C LEU A 89 -3.65 2.20 -5.64
N VAL A 90 -4.66 2.54 -4.86
CA VAL A 90 -5.05 1.87 -3.62
C VAL A 90 -6.51 1.45 -3.71
N SER A 91 -6.79 0.19 -3.38
CA SER A 91 -8.15 -0.30 -3.17
C SER A 91 -8.36 -0.61 -1.70
N TYR A 92 -9.43 -0.06 -1.12
CA TYR A 92 -9.72 -0.14 0.31
C TYR A 92 -10.62 -1.31 0.68
N GLY A 93 -10.41 -2.51 0.11
CA GLY A 93 -11.01 -3.75 0.63
C GLY A 93 -12.48 -3.61 1.02
N SER A 94 -12.79 -3.92 2.29
CA SER A 94 -14.13 -3.78 2.89
C SER A 94 -14.64 -2.34 3.01
N GLY A 95 -13.76 -1.35 2.95
CA GLY A 95 -14.10 0.07 2.88
C GLY A 95 -14.68 0.48 1.52
N GLY A 96 -14.49 -0.36 0.49
CA GLY A 96 -15.26 -0.27 -0.75
C GLY A 96 -14.97 0.96 -1.58
N SER A 97 -13.75 1.48 -1.57
CA SER A 97 -13.34 2.58 -2.43
C SER A 97 -12.03 2.24 -3.14
N VAL A 98 -11.75 2.97 -4.23
CA VAL A 98 -10.48 2.91 -4.94
C VAL A 98 -10.03 4.33 -5.22
N GLU A 99 -8.76 4.62 -4.95
CA GLU A 99 -8.16 5.92 -5.22
C GLU A 99 -6.84 5.72 -5.98
N GLU A 100 -6.60 6.58 -6.97
CA GLU A 100 -5.29 6.79 -7.55
C GLU A 100 -4.78 8.14 -7.06
N TYR A 101 -3.58 8.15 -6.46
CA TYR A 101 -2.93 9.38 -6.00
C TYR A 101 -1.56 9.58 -6.66
N ASP A 102 -1.17 10.83 -6.82
CA ASP A 102 0.14 11.22 -7.38
C ASP A 102 1.27 11.23 -6.33
N ALA A 103 2.49 11.53 -6.75
CA ALA A 103 3.65 11.56 -5.86
C ALA A 103 3.56 12.64 -4.76
N ALA A 104 2.71 13.65 -4.94
CA ALA A 104 2.43 14.69 -3.95
C ALA A 104 1.27 14.33 -3.01
N GLY A 105 0.62 13.18 -3.23
CA GLY A 105 -0.53 12.73 -2.44
C GLY A 105 -1.88 13.26 -2.91
N ASN A 106 -1.95 13.92 -4.08
CA ASN A 106 -3.22 14.38 -4.62
C ASN A 106 -3.96 13.23 -5.29
N VAL A 107 -5.26 13.10 -5.02
CA VAL A 107 -6.13 12.14 -5.72
C VAL A 107 -6.32 12.61 -7.16
N VAL A 108 -5.93 11.79 -8.12
CA VAL A 108 -6.06 12.05 -9.57
C VAL A 108 -7.19 11.25 -10.21
N TRP A 109 -7.66 10.19 -9.55
CA TRP A 109 -8.81 9.40 -9.98
C TRP A 109 -9.38 8.61 -8.79
N LYS A 110 -10.69 8.33 -8.78
CA LYS A 110 -11.33 7.54 -7.72
C LYS A 110 -12.59 6.81 -8.19
N ILE A 111 -12.92 5.72 -7.51
CA ILE A 111 -14.25 5.09 -7.50
C ILE A 111 -14.90 5.41 -6.15
N GLU A 112 -16.08 6.03 -6.21
CA GLU A 112 -16.89 6.38 -5.05
C GLU A 112 -18.23 5.62 -5.05
N GLY A 113 -19.02 5.78 -3.97
CA GLY A 113 -20.36 5.20 -3.87
C GLY A 113 -20.43 3.84 -3.19
N LYS A 114 -19.36 3.41 -2.49
CA LYS A 114 -19.28 2.13 -1.76
C LYS A 114 -19.79 0.94 -2.60
N PRO A 115 -19.10 0.54 -3.69
CA PRO A 115 -19.33 -0.71 -4.46
C PRO A 115 -19.39 -2.03 -3.65
N GLY A 116 -19.42 -2.00 -2.33
CA GLY A 116 -19.30 -3.16 -1.46
C GLY A 116 -17.83 -3.54 -1.28
N TYR A 117 -17.55 -4.83 -1.31
CA TYR A 117 -16.20 -5.33 -1.07
C TYR A 117 -15.32 -5.25 -2.33
N VAL A 118 -14.33 -4.38 -2.34
CA VAL A 118 -13.32 -4.30 -3.41
C VAL A 118 -12.09 -5.10 -2.99
N PHE A 119 -12.14 -6.43 -3.19
CA PHE A 119 -11.06 -7.33 -2.76
C PHE A 119 -9.68 -6.88 -3.25
N ARG A 120 -9.56 -6.60 -4.56
CA ARG A 120 -8.38 -6.02 -5.22
C ARG A 120 -8.81 -5.14 -6.38
N ALA A 121 -8.00 -4.13 -6.68
CA ALA A 121 -8.07 -3.40 -7.94
C ALA A 121 -6.69 -3.40 -8.62
N GLN A 122 -6.69 -3.42 -9.94
CA GLN A 122 -5.47 -3.33 -10.73
C GLN A 122 -5.72 -2.43 -11.92
N ARG A 123 -4.86 -1.41 -12.09
CA ARG A 123 -4.78 -0.65 -13.32
C ARG A 123 -4.03 -1.47 -14.36
N ILE A 124 -4.68 -1.74 -15.48
CA ILE A 124 -4.11 -2.39 -16.65
C ILE A 124 -3.98 -1.37 -17.78
N ARG A 125 -2.97 -1.55 -18.64
CA ARG A 125 -2.72 -0.63 -19.76
C ARG A 125 -3.82 -0.70 -20.81
N SER A 126 -4.31 -1.90 -21.11
CA SER A 126 -5.34 -2.14 -22.11
C SER A 126 -5.99 -3.50 -21.86
N LEU A 127 -7.31 -3.57 -22.04
CA LEU A 127 -8.05 -4.85 -22.07
C LEU A 127 -7.66 -5.72 -23.27
N TYR A 128 -7.20 -5.10 -24.36
CA TYR A 128 -6.86 -5.78 -25.61
C TYR A 128 -5.36 -6.05 -25.77
N ARG A 129 -4.54 -5.42 -24.91
CA ARG A 129 -3.09 -5.64 -24.84
C ARG A 129 -2.68 -5.65 -23.36
N PRO A 130 -3.03 -6.71 -22.61
CA PRO A 130 -2.86 -6.71 -21.15
C PRO A 130 -1.39 -6.57 -20.72
N GLY A 131 -0.44 -6.83 -21.63
CA GLY A 131 0.98 -6.88 -21.31
C GLY A 131 1.27 -8.12 -20.47
N ALA A 132 2.20 -8.97 -20.89
CA ALA A 132 2.88 -9.82 -19.91
C ALA A 132 3.53 -8.83 -18.93
N GLY A 133 3.11 -8.83 -17.66
CA GLY A 133 3.52 -7.82 -16.69
C GLY A 133 5.03 -7.61 -16.76
N ASP A 134 5.46 -6.44 -17.22
CA ASP A 134 6.88 -6.11 -17.32
C ASP A 134 7.38 -5.96 -15.88
N PRO A 135 8.29 -6.83 -15.40
CA PRO A 135 8.72 -6.83 -14.00
C PRO A 135 9.75 -5.73 -13.69
N ARG A 136 9.80 -4.65 -14.48
CA ARG A 136 10.82 -3.60 -14.40
C ARG A 136 10.25 -2.28 -13.91
#